data_AF-A0AA88XJC0-F1
#
_entry.id   AF-A0AA88XJC0-F1
#
_cell.length_a   1.000
_cell.length_b   1.000
_cell.length_c   1.000
_cell.angle_alpha   90.00
_cell.angle_beta   90.00
_cell.angle_gamma   90.00
#
_symmetry.space_group_name_H-M   'P 1'
#
loop_
_entity.id
_entity.type
_entity.pdbx_description
1 polymer ?
#
loop_
_entity_poly.entity_id
_entity_poly.type
_entity_poly.pdbx_seq_one_letter_code
_entity_poly.pdbx_strand_id
1 'polypeptide(L)'
;ISTLHDTIEFFSISNFGLPPYGETYFHGPTGRSSDGRLIVDFIAQYFGLPFLPPYIGGKNGSDISFGKGVNFAVAGATALDAAFFEERGVHNPLTNVSLGTQLGWFKKVLPSLCQSSSGKPDAAP
;
A
#
# COMPACT_ATOMS: atom_id res chain seq x y z
N ILE A 1 32.24 -1.20 2.64
CA ILE A 1 31.74 -2.34 1.83
C ILE A 1 30.40 -2.86 2.35
N SER A 2 30.04 -2.75 3.65
CA SER A 2 28.71 -3.22 4.12
C SER A 2 27.52 -2.36 3.66
N THR A 3 27.68 -1.04 3.55
CA THR A 3 26.56 -0.14 3.20
C THR A 3 26.05 -0.29 1.75
N LEU A 4 26.88 -0.82 0.84
CA LEU A 4 26.47 -1.07 -0.56
C LEU A 4 25.71 -2.39 -0.70
N HIS A 5 26.05 -3.39 0.11
CA HIS A 5 25.29 -4.65 0.18
C HIS A 5 23.91 -4.40 0.81
N ASP A 6 23.84 -3.55 1.84
CA ASP A 6 22.58 -3.17 2.47
C ASP A 6 21.68 -2.34 1.53
N THR A 7 22.25 -1.49 0.67
CA THR A 7 21.46 -0.71 -0.31
C THR A 7 21.04 -1.52 -1.52
N ILE A 8 21.83 -2.53 -1.92
CA ILE A 8 21.45 -3.49 -2.96
C ILE A 8 20.39 -4.47 -2.44
N GLU A 9 20.45 -4.90 -1.18
CA GLU A 9 19.34 -5.63 -0.54
C GLU A 9 18.11 -4.73 -0.35
N PHE A 10 18.27 -3.46 0.04
CA PHE A 10 17.14 -2.53 0.13
C PHE A 10 16.45 -2.30 -1.22
N PHE A 11 17.19 -2.35 -2.33
CA PHE A 11 16.64 -2.36 -3.69
C PHE A 11 16.08 -3.72 -4.14
N SER A 12 16.31 -4.80 -3.39
CA SER A 12 15.97 -6.20 -3.74
C SER A 12 14.87 -6.85 -2.89
N ILE A 13 14.22 -6.17 -1.94
CA ILE A 13 13.27 -6.81 -0.97
C ILE A 13 11.82 -6.96 -1.50
N SER A 14 11.55 -6.78 -2.79
CA SER A 14 10.34 -7.40 -3.36
C SER A 14 10.50 -7.77 -4.83
N ASN A 15 10.43 -9.07 -5.13
CA ASN A 15 10.32 -9.58 -6.50
C ASN A 15 9.17 -8.92 -7.28
N PHE A 16 8.20 -8.33 -6.58
CA PHE A 16 7.04 -7.60 -7.13
C PHE A 16 7.40 -6.36 -7.96
N GLY A 17 8.63 -5.86 -7.86
CA GLY A 17 9.17 -4.78 -8.70
C GLY A 17 9.79 -5.23 -10.02
N LEU A 18 9.77 -6.54 -10.31
CA LEU A 18 10.36 -7.14 -11.51
C LEU A 18 9.30 -7.94 -12.29
N PRO A 19 9.57 -8.34 -13.55
CA PRO A 19 8.80 -9.39 -14.22
C PRO A 19 8.67 -10.67 -13.38
N PRO A 20 7.54 -11.38 -13.42
CA PRO A 20 6.38 -11.14 -14.29
C PRO A 20 5.32 -10.22 -13.65
N TYR A 21 5.61 -9.48 -12.58
CA TYR A 21 4.56 -8.77 -11.86
C TYR A 21 4.01 -7.59 -12.65
N GLY A 22 2.71 -7.58 -12.90
CA GLY A 22 2.00 -6.55 -13.67
C GLY A 22 2.06 -6.64 -15.20
N GLU A 23 2.68 -7.65 -15.83
CA GLU A 23 2.83 -7.70 -17.28
C GLU A 23 1.50 -7.88 -18.02
N THR A 24 0.61 -8.75 -17.54
CA THR A 24 -0.65 -9.08 -18.20
C THR A 24 -1.61 -7.89 -18.30
N TYR A 25 -1.69 -7.01 -17.29
CA TYR A 25 -2.69 -5.92 -17.26
C TYR A 25 -2.10 -4.52 -17.22
N PHE A 26 -1.02 -4.31 -16.45
CA PHE A 26 -0.40 -3.00 -16.31
C PHE A 26 0.77 -2.80 -17.27
N HIS A 27 1.19 -3.87 -17.96
CA HIS A 27 2.27 -3.91 -18.93
C HIS A 27 3.61 -3.44 -18.35
N GLY A 28 3.83 -3.73 -17.07
CA GLY A 28 5.10 -3.48 -16.37
C GLY A 28 4.97 -3.61 -14.85
N PRO A 29 6.12 -3.61 -14.14
CA PRO A 29 6.14 -3.77 -12.69
C PRO A 29 5.37 -2.69 -11.94
N THR A 30 4.49 -3.13 -11.03
CA THR A 30 3.67 -2.25 -10.20
C THR A 30 4.00 -2.33 -8.70
N GLY A 31 4.85 -3.27 -8.29
CA GLY A 31 5.08 -3.59 -6.88
C GLY A 31 3.97 -4.46 -6.27
N ARG A 32 3.01 -4.95 -7.07
CA ARG A 32 1.92 -5.82 -6.62
C ARG A 32 2.27 -7.29 -6.80
N SER A 33 1.84 -8.13 -5.87
CA SER A 33 2.06 -9.59 -5.90
C SER A 33 1.13 -10.32 -6.87
N SER A 34 1.03 -9.83 -8.11
CA SER A 34 0.27 -10.43 -9.22
C SER A 34 0.87 -10.02 -10.56
N ASP A 35 0.74 -10.86 -11.59
CA ASP A 35 1.02 -10.50 -13.00
C ASP A 35 -0.02 -9.50 -13.57
N GLY A 36 -1.07 -9.18 -12.80
CA GLY A 36 -1.99 -8.14 -13.20
C GLY A 36 -2.72 -7.54 -12.01
N ARG A 37 -4.04 -7.57 -12.09
CA ARG A 37 -4.92 -6.99 -11.07
C ARG A 37 -4.99 -7.85 -9.82
N LEU A 38 -5.18 -7.17 -8.69
CA LEU A 38 -5.56 -7.75 -7.40
C LEU A 38 -7.08 -7.74 -7.27
N ILE A 39 -7.62 -8.51 -6.32
CA ILE A 39 -9.07 -8.56 -6.06
C ILE A 39 -9.67 -7.16 -5.80
N VAL A 40 -8.93 -6.29 -5.11
CA VAL A 40 -9.35 -4.90 -4.85
C VAL A 40 -9.51 -4.06 -6.11
N ASP A 41 -8.76 -4.34 -7.18
CA ASP A 41 -8.90 -3.61 -8.45
C ASP A 41 -10.17 -4.01 -9.19
N PHE A 42 -10.56 -5.29 -9.12
CA PHE A 42 -11.83 -5.74 -9.70
C PHE A 42 -13.01 -5.11 -8.97
N ILE A 43 -12.94 -5.01 -7.64
CA ILE A 43 -13.94 -4.30 -6.84
C ILE A 43 -13.99 -2.82 -7.24
N ALA A 44 -12.84 -2.14 -7.31
CA ALA A 44 -12.78 -0.76 -7.74
C ALA A 44 -13.38 -0.56 -9.14
N GLN A 45 -13.02 -1.42 -10.10
CA GLN A 45 -13.55 -1.39 -11.46
C GLN A 45 -15.07 -1.57 -11.48
N TYR A 46 -15.60 -2.51 -10.71
CA TYR A 46 -17.05 -2.77 -10.63
C TYR A 46 -17.81 -1.53 -10.17
N PHE A 47 -17.26 -0.78 -9.21
CA PHE A 47 -17.86 0.46 -8.71
C PHE A 47 -17.45 1.73 -9.49
N GLY A 48 -16.67 1.61 -10.57
CA GLY A 48 -16.18 2.77 -11.33
C GLY A 48 -15.19 3.65 -10.54
N LEU A 49 -14.53 3.10 -9.53
CA LEU A 49 -13.53 3.77 -8.70
C LEU A 49 -12.13 3.64 -9.32
N PRO A 50 -11.24 4.63 -9.09
CA PRO A 50 -9.84 4.52 -9.50
C PRO A 50 -9.13 3.42 -8.70
N PHE A 51 -8.04 2.88 -9.27
CA PHE A 51 -7.19 1.96 -8.52
C PHE A 51 -6.49 2.66 -7.37
N LEU A 52 -6.40 1.93 -6.26
CA LEU A 52 -5.85 2.45 -5.02
C LEU A 52 -4.31 2.48 -5.10
N PRO A 53 -3.68 3.65 -4.93
CA PRO A 53 -2.23 3.72 -4.79
C PRO A 53 -1.78 3.04 -3.48
N PRO A 54 -0.56 2.48 -3.42
CA PRO A 54 -0.03 1.95 -2.16
C PRO A 54 0.27 3.08 -1.18
N TYR A 55 0.08 2.82 0.12
CA TYR A 55 0.42 3.77 1.18
C TYR A 55 1.94 3.99 1.30
N ILE A 56 2.73 2.92 1.20
CA ILE A 56 4.20 2.95 1.18
C ILE A 56 4.67 2.98 -0.27
N GLY A 57 5.62 3.87 -0.60
CA GLY A 57 6.22 3.94 -1.94
C GLY A 57 5.38 4.70 -2.98
N GLY A 58 4.29 5.35 -2.57
CA GLY A 58 3.66 6.39 -3.39
C GLY A 58 4.71 7.45 -3.73
N LYS A 59 4.97 7.64 -5.03
CA LYS A 59 6.03 8.50 -5.56
C LYS A 59 6.17 9.82 -4.77
N ASN A 60 7.38 10.05 -4.26
CA ASN A 60 7.94 11.35 -3.84
C ASN A 60 6.96 12.32 -3.15
N GLY A 61 6.86 12.22 -1.82
CA GLY A 61 7.11 13.34 -0.90
C GLY A 61 6.19 14.56 -0.88
N SER A 62 5.24 14.74 -1.79
CA SER A 62 4.32 15.88 -1.75
C SER A 62 3.08 15.60 -2.59
N ASP A 63 1.91 15.67 -1.97
CA ASP A 63 0.58 15.73 -2.61
C ASP A 63 -0.06 14.44 -3.17
N ILE A 64 0.19 13.25 -2.58
CA ILE A 64 -0.82 12.19 -2.72
C ILE A 64 -2.01 12.54 -1.84
N SER A 65 -2.95 13.29 -2.41
CA SER A 65 -4.28 13.44 -1.84
C SER A 65 -4.96 12.07 -1.84
N PHE A 66 -5.12 11.48 -0.65
CA PHE A 66 -5.86 10.23 -0.46
C PHE A 66 -7.38 10.40 -0.67
N GLY A 67 -7.84 11.52 -1.22
CA GLY A 67 -9.24 11.80 -1.50
C GLY A 67 -9.87 10.83 -2.50
N LYS A 68 -9.06 10.04 -3.23
CA LYS A 68 -9.51 8.96 -4.12
C LYS A 68 -9.27 7.55 -3.56
N GLY A 69 -8.86 7.45 -2.29
CA GLY A 69 -8.55 6.19 -1.62
C GLY A 69 -7.06 5.82 -1.67
N VAL A 70 -6.70 4.83 -0.84
CA VAL A 70 -5.33 4.33 -0.67
C VAL A 70 -5.37 2.88 -0.18
N ASN A 71 -4.39 2.08 -0.60
CA ASN A 71 -4.21 0.70 -0.17
C ASN A 71 -3.09 0.59 0.86
N PHE A 72 -3.43 0.13 2.07
CA PHE A 72 -2.47 -0.05 3.17
C PHE A 72 -1.86 -1.45 3.23
N ALA A 73 -2.30 -2.38 2.36
CA ALA A 73 -1.84 -3.75 2.37
C ALA A 73 -0.34 -3.85 2.08
N VAL A 74 0.34 -4.74 2.82
CA VAL A 74 1.72 -5.13 2.60
C VAL A 74 1.78 -6.64 2.43
N ALA A 75 2.47 -7.10 1.38
CA ALA A 75 2.64 -8.52 1.13
C ALA A 75 3.36 -9.20 2.31
N GLY A 76 2.84 -10.34 2.76
CA GLY A 76 3.40 -11.07 3.91
C GLY A 76 3.05 -10.49 5.28
N ALA A 77 2.25 -9.41 5.35
CA ALA A 77 1.83 -8.86 6.64
C ALA A 77 0.95 -9.82 7.43
N THR A 78 1.11 -9.83 8.75
CA THR A 78 0.42 -10.75 9.67
C THR A 78 -0.73 -10.08 10.40
N ALA A 79 -1.70 -10.87 10.90
CA ALA A 79 -2.80 -10.33 11.69
C ALA A 79 -2.32 -9.76 13.05
N LEU A 80 -1.34 -10.43 13.68
CA LEU A 80 -0.72 -10.03 14.94
C LEU A 80 0.65 -9.39 14.71
N ASP A 81 1.17 -8.70 15.72
CA ASP A 81 2.49 -8.07 15.67
C ASP A 81 3.61 -9.09 15.52
N ALA A 82 4.69 -8.68 14.85
CA ALA A 82 5.85 -9.55 14.60
C ALA A 82 6.38 -10.22 15.88
N ALA A 83 6.41 -9.48 17.00
CA ALA A 83 6.82 -9.98 18.31
C ALA A 83 6.08 -11.26 18.75
N PHE A 84 4.78 -11.36 18.46
CA PHE A 84 4.00 -12.56 18.80
C PHE A 84 4.56 -13.83 18.14
N PHE A 85 5.02 -13.70 16.90
CA PHE A 85 5.60 -14.79 16.10
C PHE A 85 7.06 -15.03 16.46
N GLU A 86 7.84 -13.97 16.69
CA GLU A 86 9.26 -14.04 17.06
C GLU A 86 9.45 -14.78 18.40
N GLU A 87 8.60 -14.52 19.39
CA GLU A 87 8.58 -15.24 20.67
C GLU A 87 8.36 -16.76 20.50
N ARG A 88 7.79 -17.17 19.37
CA ARG A 88 7.51 -18.58 19.02
C ARG A 88 8.51 -19.15 18.03
N GLY A 89 9.60 -18.43 17.76
CA GLY A 89 10.62 -18.82 16.80
C GLY A 89 10.16 -18.77 15.34
N VAL A 90 9.07 -18.05 15.04
CA VAL A 90 8.56 -17.86 13.68
C VAL A 90 9.03 -16.50 13.18
N HIS A 91 9.96 -16.52 12.21
CA HIS A 91 10.51 -15.32 11.60
C HIS A 91 9.95 -15.08 10.20
N ASN A 92 9.53 -13.85 9.91
CA ASN A 92 9.09 -13.43 8.59
C ASN A 92 10.17 -12.52 7.95
N PRO A 93 10.97 -13.03 7.00
CA PRO A 93 12.03 -12.25 6.38
C PRO A 93 11.49 -11.18 5.40
N LEU A 94 10.20 -11.22 5.05
CA LEU A 94 9.62 -10.29 4.07
C LEU A 94 9.21 -8.97 4.69
N THR A 95 8.65 -8.99 5.90
CA THR A 95 8.15 -7.77 6.57
C THR A 95 7.88 -8.01 8.05
N ASN A 96 7.99 -6.94 8.84
CA ASN A 96 7.50 -6.89 10.23
C ASN A 96 6.14 -6.19 10.36
N VAL A 97 5.51 -5.84 9.23
CA VAL A 97 4.24 -5.11 9.20
C VAL A 97 3.10 -6.03 9.64
N SER A 98 2.34 -5.57 10.63
CA SER A 98 1.12 -6.23 11.10
C SER A 98 -0.15 -5.53 10.60
N LEU A 99 -1.30 -6.17 10.76
CA LEU A 99 -2.61 -5.53 10.57
C LEU A 99 -2.77 -4.31 11.50
N GLY A 100 -2.24 -4.40 12.72
CA GLY A 100 -2.18 -3.26 13.65
C GLY A 100 -1.39 -2.09 13.09
N THR A 101 -0.27 -2.36 12.41
CA THR A 101 0.54 -1.35 11.73
C THR A 101 -0.24 -0.69 10.59
N GLN A 102 -0.88 -1.49 9.73
CA GLN A 102 -1.70 -1.01 8.60
C GLN A 102 -2.88 -0.17 9.08
N LEU A 103 -3.53 -0.59 10.17
CA LEU A 103 -4.59 0.18 10.82
C LEU A 103 -4.07 1.51 11.39
N GLY A 104 -2.85 1.52 11.92
CA GLY A 104 -2.17 2.74 12.35
C GLY A 104 -1.98 3.73 11.19
N TRP A 105 -1.58 3.26 10.01
CA TRP A 105 -1.50 4.09 8.81
C TRP A 105 -2.85 4.62 8.36
N PHE A 106 -3.89 3.77 8.35
CA PHE A 106 -5.25 4.21 8.06
C PHE A 106 -5.70 5.34 8.99
N LYS A 107 -5.45 5.21 10.31
CA LYS A 107 -5.80 6.24 11.30
C LYS A 107 -5.09 7.57 11.03
N LYS A 108 -3.86 7.56 10.51
CA LYS A 108 -3.13 8.78 10.11
C LYS A 108 -3.73 9.47 8.89
N VAL A 109 -4.41 8.72 8.03
CA VAL A 109 -5.10 9.23 6.83
C VAL A 109 -6.50 9.77 7.15
N LEU A 110 -7.16 9.28 8.20
CA LEU A 110 -8.52 9.72 8.57
C LEU A 110 -8.72 11.25 8.58
N PRO A 111 -7.83 12.07 9.18
CA PRO A 111 -8.04 13.52 9.22
C PRO A 111 -8.08 14.18 7.84
N SER A 112 -7.35 13.67 6.85
CA SER A 112 -7.35 14.22 5.49
C SER A 112 -8.59 13.83 4.68
N LEU A 113 -9.29 12.76 5.07
CA LEU A 113 -10.56 12.36 4.48
C LEU A 113 -11.74 13.19 5.03
N CYS A 114 -11.68 13.60 6.29
CA CYS A 114 -12.79 14.30 6.95
C CYS A 114 -12.86 15.82 6.66
N GLN A 115 -11.89 16.39 5.95
CA GLN A 115 -11.88 17.82 5.61
C GLN A 115 -12.79 18.18 4.44
N SER A 116 -13.35 17.21 3.71
CA SER A 116 -14.32 17.48 2.64
C SER A 116 -15.76 17.52 3.17
N SER A 117 -16.15 18.64 3.79
CA SER A 117 -17.48 19.28 3.65
C SER A 117 -17.80 20.21 4.83
N SER A 118 -17.44 21.48 4.71
CA SER A 118 -18.38 22.53 5.09
C SER A 118 -19.08 22.97 3.81
N GLY A 119 -20.18 22.28 3.50
CA GLY A 119 -21.07 22.68 2.42
C GLY A 119 -21.53 24.11 2.66
N LYS A 120 -21.13 25.03 1.79
CA LYS A 120 -21.70 26.37 1.74
C LYS A 120 -23.10 26.19 1.13
N PRO A 121 -24.20 26.55 1.82
CA PRO A 121 -25.51 26.48 1.20
C PRO A 121 -25.50 27.39 -0.03
N ASP A 122 -25.80 26.80 -1.19
CA ASP A 122 -26.00 27.53 -2.43
C ASP A 122 -27.07 28.59 -2.19
N ALA A 123 -26.69 29.85 -2.37
CA ALA A 123 -27.66 30.92 -2.44
C ALA A 123 -28.52 30.67 -3.68
N ALA A 124 -29.78 30.32 -3.45
CA ALA A 124 -30.80 30.22 -4.49
C ALA A 124 -30.98 31.59 -5.18
N PRO A 125 -31.33 31.60 -6.48
CA PRO A 125 -31.44 32.81 -7.31
C PRO A 125 -32.50 33.80 -6.82
#